data_AF-A0A429AKZ9-F1
#
_entry.id   AF-A0A429AKZ9-F1
#
_cell.length_a   1.000
_cell.length_b   1.000
_cell.length_c   1.000
_cell.angle_alpha   90.00
_cell.angle_beta   90.00
_cell.angle_gamma   90.00
#
_symmetry.space_group_name_H-M   'P 1'
#
loop_
_entity.id
_entity.type
_entity.pdbx_description
1 polymer ?
#
loop_
_entity_poly.entity_id
_entity_poly.type
_entity_poly.pdbx_seq_one_letter_code
_entity_poly.pdbx_strand_id
1 'polypeptide(L)'
;MDSELRAAAGLLAALSRAAEILAGLRHPFVRNTPFTYFVPPSGVCTGAAFVLPDGREVRFELSLTTSDSAFHVEGGITAEGEPLLELPRRSLPSVHDALAVLDDYMGDLAAPADRMLDGLLDEIV
;
A
#
# COMPACT_ATOMS: atom_id res chain seq x y z
N MET A 1 -17.39 22.78 6.07
CA MET A 1 -16.44 22.61 7.20
C MET A 1 -16.51 21.20 7.76
N ASP A 2 -17.68 20.67 8.15
CA ASP A 2 -17.79 19.31 8.72
C ASP A 2 -17.48 18.16 7.76
N SER A 3 -17.73 18.31 6.45
CA SER A 3 -17.52 17.25 5.45
C SER A 3 -16.04 17.01 5.13
N GLU A 4 -15.26 18.08 5.02
CA GLU A 4 -13.82 18.03 4.75
C GLU A 4 -13.04 17.47 5.93
N LEU A 5 -13.40 17.87 7.16
CA LEU A 5 -12.81 17.30 8.38
C LEU A 5 -13.13 15.81 8.54
N ARG A 6 -14.35 15.39 8.18
CA ARG A 6 -14.72 13.96 8.15
C ARG A 6 -13.94 13.18 7.09
N ALA A 7 -13.78 13.76 5.89
CA ALA A 7 -12.96 13.16 4.84
C ALA A 7 -11.50 12.99 5.27
N ALA A 8 -10.92 14.02 5.91
CA ALA A 8 -9.57 13.95 6.44
C ALA A 8 -9.42 12.91 7.55
N ALA A 9 -10.40 12.82 8.47
CA ALA A 9 -10.43 11.80 9.51
C ALA A 9 -10.58 10.39 8.93
N GLY A 10 -11.43 10.22 7.90
CA GLY A 10 -11.60 8.96 7.18
C GLY A 10 -10.32 8.52 6.48
N LEU A 11 -9.63 9.46 5.84
CA LEU A 11 -8.32 9.21 5.23
C LEU A 11 -7.28 8.79 6.26
N LEU A 12 -7.17 9.52 7.37
CA LEU A 12 -6.23 9.17 8.44
C LEU A 12 -6.54 7.76 8.98
N ALA A 13 -7.80 7.44 9.23
CA ALA A 13 -8.21 6.13 9.71
C ALA A 13 -7.87 5.01 8.70
N ALA A 14 -8.11 5.22 7.41
CA ALA A 14 -7.79 4.25 6.37
C ALA A 14 -6.28 4.02 6.24
N LEU A 15 -5.47 5.09 6.29
CA LEU A 15 -4.01 4.99 6.27
C LEU A 15 -3.46 4.32 7.53
N SER A 16 -4.00 4.63 8.71
CA SER A 16 -3.61 3.95 9.95
C SER A 16 -3.92 2.46 9.87
N ARG A 17 -5.08 2.08 9.35
CA ARG A 17 -5.45 0.67 9.15
C ARG A 17 -4.52 -0.02 8.15
N ALA A 18 -4.20 0.64 7.03
CA ALA A 18 -3.25 0.12 6.05
C ALA A 18 -1.87 -0.10 6.66
N ALA A 19 -1.36 0.88 7.41
CA ALA A 19 -0.10 0.74 8.12
C ALA A 19 -0.13 -0.41 9.13
N GLU A 20 -1.23 -0.59 9.88
CA GLU A 20 -1.39 -1.68 10.83
C GLU A 20 -1.43 -3.05 10.16
N ILE A 21 -2.19 -3.22 9.08
CA ILE A 21 -2.28 -4.48 8.33
C ILE A 21 -0.91 -4.85 7.76
N LEU A 22 -0.23 -3.89 7.12
CA LEU A 22 1.08 -4.12 6.51
C LEU A 22 2.18 -4.33 7.55
N ALA A 23 2.12 -3.64 8.70
CA ALA A 23 3.02 -3.93 9.83
C ALA A 23 2.72 -5.29 10.49
N GLY A 24 1.48 -5.76 10.39
CA GLY A 24 1.03 -7.08 10.85
C GLY A 24 1.55 -8.23 9.98
N LEU A 25 1.92 -7.97 8.73
CA LEU A 25 2.60 -8.95 7.87
C LEU A 25 3.97 -9.27 8.48
N ARG A 26 4.08 -10.49 9.02
CA ARG A 26 5.29 -11.01 9.64
C ARG A 26 5.65 -12.32 8.99
N HIS A 27 6.88 -12.41 8.52
CA HIS A 27 7.40 -13.65 7.98
C HIS A 27 8.74 -13.99 8.67
N PRO A 28 8.97 -15.25 9.14
CA PRO A 28 10.06 -15.58 10.06
C PRO A 28 11.48 -15.26 9.56
N PHE A 29 11.66 -15.20 8.24
CA PHE A 29 12.96 -15.08 7.59
C PHE A 29 13.22 -13.70 6.96
N VAL A 30 12.29 -12.77 7.09
CA VAL A 30 12.40 -11.42 6.50
C VAL A 30 12.15 -10.36 7.55
N ARG A 31 12.82 -9.22 7.41
CA ARG A 31 12.56 -8.05 8.26
C ARG A 31 11.58 -7.15 7.55
N ASN A 32 10.51 -6.75 8.23
CA ASN A 32 9.60 -5.72 7.73
C ASN A 32 10.00 -4.33 8.25
N THR A 33 9.79 -3.31 7.42
CA THR A 33 9.91 -1.90 7.79
C THR A 33 8.72 -1.15 7.21
N PRO A 34 7.74 -0.75 8.04
CA PRO A 34 6.63 0.07 7.57
C PRO A 34 7.14 1.45 7.17
N PHE A 35 6.51 2.05 6.15
CA PHE A 35 6.80 3.40 5.72
C PHE A 35 5.53 4.17 5.39
N THR A 36 5.61 5.49 5.49
CA THR A 36 4.60 6.41 4.97
C THR A 36 5.29 7.71 4.60
N TYR A 37 4.99 8.24 3.42
CA TYR A 37 5.53 9.52 2.97
C TYR A 37 4.50 10.29 2.14
N PHE A 38 4.66 11.60 2.09
CA PHE A 38 3.84 12.45 1.24
C PHE A 38 4.31 12.36 -0.21
N VAL A 39 3.36 12.30 -1.14
CA VAL A 39 3.60 12.36 -2.58
C VAL A 39 3.20 13.77 -3.05
N PRO A 40 4.15 14.65 -3.35
CA PRO A 40 3.84 16.00 -3.82
C PRO A 40 3.09 15.97 -5.17
N PRO A 41 2.19 16.93 -5.44
CA PRO A 41 1.81 18.05 -4.58
C PRO A 41 0.76 17.71 -3.52
N SER A 42 -0.07 16.68 -3.75
CA SER A 42 -1.23 16.37 -2.92
C SER A 42 -1.48 14.86 -2.87
N GLY A 43 -0.74 14.14 -2.04
CA GLY A 43 -0.89 12.71 -1.94
C GLY A 43 -0.09 12.08 -0.81
N VAL A 44 -0.33 10.80 -0.62
CA VAL A 44 0.31 9.98 0.40
C VAL A 44 0.54 8.59 -0.16
N CYS A 45 1.69 8.02 0.17
CA CYS A 45 2.01 6.62 -0.05
C CYS A 45 2.27 5.97 1.31
N THR A 46 1.70 4.79 1.54
CA THR A 46 1.91 3.99 2.74
C THR A 46 2.19 2.55 2.34
N GLY A 47 3.03 1.86 3.11
CA GLY A 47 3.49 0.54 2.71
C GLY A 47 4.32 -0.16 3.77
N ALA A 48 4.81 -1.35 3.40
CA ALA A 48 5.87 -2.04 4.11
C ALA A 48 6.92 -2.55 3.13
N ALA A 49 8.18 -2.35 3.48
CA ALA A 49 9.32 -2.93 2.79
C ALA A 49 9.78 -4.19 3.54
N PHE A 50 10.04 -5.26 2.81
CA PHE A 50 10.57 -6.52 3.30
C PHE A 50 11.95 -6.73 2.69
N VAL A 51 12.96 -6.95 3.52
CA VAL A 51 14.31 -7.28 3.06
C VAL A 51 14.48 -8.80 3.14
N LEU A 52 14.70 -9.42 1.98
CA LEU A 52 14.97 -10.85 1.84
C LEU A 52 16.40 -11.19 2.32
N PRO A 53 16.71 -12.46 2.63
CA PRO A 53 18.04 -12.88 3.09
C PRO A 53 19.18 -12.60 2.11
N ASP A 54 18.89 -12.54 0.80
CA ASP A 54 19.83 -12.21 -0.26
C ASP A 54 20.05 -10.69 -0.43
N GLY A 55 19.33 -9.87 0.34
CA GLY A 55 19.39 -8.41 0.31
C GLY A 55 18.34 -7.74 -0.57
N ARG A 56 17.54 -8.49 -1.34
CA ARG A 56 16.48 -7.90 -2.18
C ARG A 56 15.42 -7.22 -1.33
N GLU A 57 14.99 -6.02 -1.73
CA GLU A 57 13.86 -5.29 -1.15
C GLU A 57 12.57 -5.59 -1.93
N VAL A 58 11.55 -6.06 -1.21
CA VAL A 58 10.19 -6.26 -1.71
C VAL A 58 9.27 -5.25 -1.03
N ARG A 59 8.58 -4.41 -1.80
CA ARG A 59 7.73 -3.34 -1.28
C ARG A 59 6.28 -3.62 -1.59
N PHE A 60 5.45 -3.56 -0.56
CA PHE A 60 4.00 -3.55 -0.66
C PHE A 60 3.56 -2.12 -0.42
N GLU A 61 2.87 -1.51 -1.38
CA GLU A 61 2.53 -0.09 -1.28
C GLU A 61 1.13 0.23 -1.81
N LEU A 62 0.54 1.25 -1.19
CA LEU A 62 -0.71 1.87 -1.57
C LEU A 62 -0.48 3.37 -1.62
N SER A 63 -1.00 4.02 -2.66
CA SER A 63 -0.99 5.47 -2.74
C SER A 63 -2.37 6.03 -3.01
N LEU A 64 -2.63 7.18 -2.39
CA LEU A 64 -3.76 8.03 -2.69
C LEU A 64 -3.21 9.40 -3.07
N THR A 65 -3.46 9.82 -4.31
CA THR A 65 -3.07 11.15 -4.80
C THR A 65 -4.30 11.91 -5.29
N THR A 66 -4.23 13.23 -5.34
CA THR A 66 -5.26 14.08 -5.94
C THR A 66 -4.70 14.93 -7.06
N SER A 67 -5.32 14.83 -8.23
CA SER A 67 -5.05 15.66 -9.40
C SER A 67 -6.32 15.82 -10.23
N ASP A 68 -6.43 16.91 -10.99
CA ASP A 68 -7.54 17.16 -11.92
C ASP A 68 -8.95 17.01 -11.31
N SER A 69 -9.10 17.40 -10.04
CA SER A 69 -10.36 17.24 -9.26
C SER A 69 -10.80 15.79 -9.04
N ALA A 70 -9.88 14.83 -9.14
CA ALA A 70 -10.11 13.42 -8.85
C ALA A 70 -9.11 12.89 -7.82
N PHE A 71 -9.52 11.83 -7.14
CA PHE A 71 -8.69 10.98 -6.28
C PHE A 71 -8.19 9.80 -7.09
N HIS A 72 -6.89 9.56 -7.05
CA HIS A 72 -6.26 8.41 -7.70
C HIS A 72 -5.78 7.44 -6.64
N VAL A 73 -6.25 6.20 -6.74
CA VAL A 73 -5.80 5.09 -5.89
C VAL A 73 -4.96 4.16 -6.74
N GLU A 74 -3.75 3.89 -6.26
CA GLU A 74 -2.80 2.94 -6.85
C GLU A 74 -2.31 2.01 -5.76
N GLY A 75 -1.91 0.80 -6.16
CA GLY A 75 -1.36 -0.17 -5.23
C GLY A 75 -0.60 -1.24 -5.98
N GLY A 76 0.38 -1.83 -5.31
CA GLY A 76 1.18 -2.87 -5.92
C GLY A 76 2.21 -3.48 -5.01
N ILE A 77 2.89 -4.48 -5.56
CA ILE A 77 4.03 -5.15 -4.97
C ILE A 77 5.17 -5.05 -5.96
N THR A 78 6.31 -4.53 -5.53
CA THR A 78 7.53 -4.47 -6.33
C THR A 78 8.67 -5.22 -5.66
N ALA A 79 9.59 -5.80 -6.42
CA ALA A 79 10.85 -6.33 -5.93
C ALA A 79 12.00 -5.69 -6.72
N GLU A 80 12.93 -5.03 -6.03
CA GLU A 80 14.01 -4.26 -6.70
C GLU A 80 13.51 -3.24 -7.74
N GLY A 81 12.27 -2.72 -7.55
CA GLY A 81 11.62 -1.81 -8.49
C GLY A 81 10.91 -2.48 -9.67
N GLU A 82 11.01 -3.80 -9.81
CA GLU A 82 10.24 -4.56 -10.82
C GLU A 82 8.86 -4.95 -10.28
N PRO A 83 7.78 -4.78 -11.06
CA PRO A 83 6.44 -5.09 -10.60
C PRO A 83 6.21 -6.60 -10.48
N LEU A 84 5.83 -7.06 -9.28
CA LEU A 84 5.33 -8.41 -9.03
C LEU A 84 3.80 -8.48 -9.05
N LEU A 85 3.15 -7.39 -8.62
CA LEU A 85 1.71 -7.20 -8.67
C LEU A 85 1.43 -5.72 -8.92
N GLU A 86 0.62 -5.41 -9.91
CA GLU A 86 0.10 -4.06 -10.13
C GLU A 86 -1.42 -4.08 -10.05
N LEU A 87 -1.98 -3.32 -9.11
CA LEU A 87 -3.41 -3.11 -9.05
C LEU A 87 -3.81 -2.02 -10.06
N PRO A 88 -4.95 -2.18 -10.77
CA PRO A 88 -5.37 -1.19 -11.75
C PRO A 88 -5.52 0.20 -11.14
N ARG A 89 -4.92 1.24 -11.71
CA ARG A 89 -5.16 2.61 -11.23
C ARG A 89 -6.66 2.96 -11.28
N ARG A 90 -7.22 3.47 -10.18
CA ARG A 90 -8.60 3.98 -10.12
C ARG A 90 -8.61 5.49 -9.95
N SER A 91 -9.46 6.16 -10.72
CA SER A 91 -9.68 7.61 -10.66
C SER A 91 -11.13 7.87 -10.28
N LEU A 92 -11.35 8.57 -9.16
CA LEU A 92 -12.66 8.68 -8.51
C LEU A 92 -12.95 10.14 -8.15
N PRO A 93 -14.18 10.63 -8.35
CA PRO A 93 -14.51 12.04 -8.06
C PRO A 93 -14.71 12.30 -6.55
N SER A 94 -14.84 11.23 -5.75
CA SER A 94 -15.18 11.31 -4.33
C SER A 94 -14.11 10.64 -3.47
N VAL A 95 -13.77 11.29 -2.36
CA VAL A 95 -12.90 10.72 -1.33
C VAL A 95 -13.49 9.44 -0.73
N HIS A 96 -14.81 9.36 -0.57
CA HIS A 96 -15.44 8.19 0.04
C HIS A 96 -15.27 6.94 -0.85
N ASP A 97 -15.44 7.12 -2.16
CA ASP A 97 -15.23 6.04 -3.13
C ASP A 97 -13.75 5.66 -3.18
N ALA A 98 -12.85 6.64 -3.10
CA ALA A 98 -11.42 6.40 -3.06
C ALA A 98 -10.98 5.63 -1.81
N LEU A 99 -11.57 5.94 -0.64
CA LEU A 99 -11.32 5.19 0.58
C LEU A 99 -11.83 3.75 0.50
N ALA A 100 -12.99 3.52 -0.13
CA ALA A 100 -13.50 2.18 -0.36
C ALA A 100 -12.56 1.35 -1.25
N VAL A 101 -12.08 1.93 -2.36
CA VAL A 101 -11.09 1.26 -3.23
C VAL A 101 -9.76 1.03 -2.51
N LEU A 102 -9.32 1.96 -1.66
CA LEU A 102 -8.10 1.79 -0.87
C LEU A 102 -8.24 0.63 0.12
N ASP A 103 -9.40 0.48 0.76
CA ASP A 103 -9.71 -0.67 1.62
C ASP A 103 -9.71 -1.99 0.82
N ASP A 104 -10.29 -2.02 -0.38
CA ASP A 104 -10.26 -3.19 -1.27
C ASP A 104 -8.81 -3.55 -1.67
N TYR A 105 -8.02 -2.56 -2.08
CA TYR A 105 -6.63 -2.76 -2.53
C TYR A 105 -5.72 -3.23 -1.40
N MET A 106 -5.99 -2.79 -0.18
CA MET A 106 -5.31 -3.31 1.00
C MET A 106 -5.58 -4.80 1.21
N GLY A 107 -6.83 -5.25 1.00
CA GLY A 107 -7.18 -6.66 1.02
C GLY A 107 -6.43 -7.44 -0.07
N ASP A 108 -6.40 -6.91 -1.29
CA ASP A 108 -5.73 -7.52 -2.43
C ASP A 108 -4.21 -7.60 -2.29
N LEU A 109 -3.58 -6.67 -1.55
CA LEU A 109 -2.15 -6.71 -1.24
C LEU A 109 -1.83 -7.67 -0.08
N ALA A 110 -2.66 -7.67 0.96
CA ALA A 110 -2.43 -8.50 2.13
C ALA A 110 -2.69 -9.99 1.86
N ALA A 111 -3.72 -10.32 1.06
CA ALA A 111 -4.12 -11.70 0.79
C ALA A 111 -3.03 -12.60 0.15
N PRO A 112 -2.21 -12.12 -0.82
CA PRO A 112 -1.13 -12.91 -1.38
C PRO A 112 0.20 -12.77 -0.62
N ALA A 113 0.33 -11.88 0.37
CA ALA A 113 1.62 -11.46 0.91
C ALA A 113 2.50 -12.62 1.40
N ASP A 114 1.98 -13.50 2.25
CA ASP A 114 2.73 -14.64 2.78
C ASP A 114 3.19 -15.58 1.66
N ARG A 115 2.27 -15.98 0.77
CA ARG A 115 2.58 -16.88 -0.35
C ARG A 115 3.59 -16.28 -1.33
N MET A 116 3.54 -14.96 -1.53
CA MET A 116 4.48 -14.27 -2.41
C MET A 116 5.87 -14.20 -1.78
N LEU A 117 5.97 -13.89 -0.49
CA LEU A 117 7.24 -13.91 0.24
C LEU A 117 7.83 -15.32 0.28
N ASP A 118 7.02 -16.36 0.53
CA ASP A 118 7.45 -17.76 0.48
C ASP A 118 8.05 -18.11 -0.89
N GLY A 119 7.35 -17.77 -1.98
CA GLY A 119 7.83 -18.04 -3.34
C GLY A 119 9.16 -17.34 -3.66
N LEU A 120 9.32 -16.09 -3.23
CA LEU A 120 10.58 -15.35 -3.41
C LEU A 120 11.74 -15.90 -2.58
N LEU A 121 11.45 -16.49 -1.42
CA LEU A 121 12.44 -17.14 -0.57
C LEU A 121 12.87 -18.49 -1.14
N ASP A 122 11.94 -19.25 -1.71
CA ASP A 122 12.24 -20.52 -2.39
C ASP A 122 13.19 -20.33 -3.58
N GLU A 123 13.19 -19.17 -4.23
CA GLU A 123 14.14 -18.82 -5.30
C GLU A 123 15.59 -18.65 -4.82
N ILE A 124 15.80 -18.40 -3.53
CA ILE A 124 17.13 -18.14 -2.94
C ILE A 124 17.83 -19.46 -2.57
N VAL A 125 17.05 -20.51 -2.28
CA VAL A 125 17.51 -21.80 -1.74
C VAL A 125 18.04 -22.73 -2.83
#